data_AF-A0A3D5YKJ8-F1
#
_entry.id   AF-A0A3D5YKJ8-F1
#
_cell.length_a   1.000
_cell.length_b   1.000
_cell.length_c   1.000
_cell.angle_alpha   90.00
_cell.angle_beta   90.00
_cell.angle_gamma   90.00
#
_symmetry.space_group_name_H-M   'P 1'
#
loop_
_entity.id
_entity.type
_entity.pdbx_description
1 polymer ?
#
loop_
_entity_poly.entity_id
_entity_poly.type
_entity_poly.pdbx_seq_one_letter_code
_entity_poly.pdbx_strand_id
1 'polypeptide(L)'
;MRNWLLLIVVLLSVVGCKKPQSEVDNLPPETTIAIDSIQRTGELRLNANVHLHWYGSDADGFIDYFKVKVNEGVELETTSTDSVFTFVIDAGLDSS
;
A
#
# COMPACT_ATOMS: atom_id res chain seq x y z
N MET A 1 12.10 -58.56 -2.37
CA MET A 1 12.97 -57.43 -2.79
C MET A 1 12.18 -56.28 -3.41
N ARG A 2 11.30 -56.51 -4.41
CA ARG A 2 10.47 -55.47 -5.06
C ARG A 2 9.50 -54.70 -4.14
N ASN A 3 8.84 -55.37 -3.19
CA ASN A 3 7.95 -54.70 -2.22
C ASN A 3 8.69 -53.83 -1.20
N TRP A 4 9.98 -54.11 -0.93
CA TRP A 4 10.75 -53.36 0.06
C TRP A 4 11.23 -52.01 -0.51
N LEU A 5 11.53 -51.97 -1.81
CA LEU A 5 11.86 -50.75 -2.54
C LEU A 5 10.69 -49.76 -2.56
N LEU A 6 9.46 -50.25 -2.75
CA LEU A 6 8.26 -49.41 -2.73
C LEU A 6 8.01 -48.79 -1.34
N LEU A 7 8.26 -49.56 -0.27
CA LEU A 7 8.14 -49.06 1.11
C LEU A 7 9.17 -47.97 1.41
N ILE A 8 10.40 -48.10 0.92
CA ILE A 8 11.46 -47.09 1.11
C ILE A 8 11.14 -45.79 0.37
N VAL A 9 10.60 -45.86 -0.85
CA VAL A 9 10.20 -44.69 -1.64
C VAL A 9 9.06 -43.92 -0.96
N VAL A 10 8.05 -44.63 -0.44
CA VAL A 10 6.96 -44.00 0.32
C VAL A 10 7.48 -43.34 1.60
N LEU A 11 8.40 -44.00 2.32
CA LEU A 11 8.98 -43.45 3.54
C LEU A 11 9.83 -42.18 3.28
N LEU A 12 10.53 -42.10 2.13
CA LEU A 12 11.32 -40.93 1.76
C LEU A 12 10.44 -39.73 1.34
N SER A 13 9.23 -39.97 0.84
CA SER A 13 8.32 -38.90 0.39
C SER A 13 7.74 -38.04 1.53
N VAL A 14 7.73 -38.55 2.77
CA VAL A 14 7.17 -37.83 3.93
C VAL A 14 8.19 -36.97 4.69
N VAL A 15 9.48 -37.05 4.39
CA VAL A 15 10.55 -36.33 5.12
C VAL A 15 10.87 -34.95 4.50
N GLY A 16 10.31 -34.62 3.34
CA GLY A 16 10.62 -33.39 2.59
C GLY A 16 9.92 -32.12 3.08
N CYS A 17 8.92 -32.22 3.96
CA CYS A 17 8.13 -31.06 4.36
C CYS A 17 8.84 -30.29 5.49
N LYS A 18 9.75 -29.38 5.15
CA LYS A 18 10.21 -28.36 6.10
C LYS A 18 9.05 -27.41 6.38
N LYS A 19 8.76 -27.18 7.66
CA LYS A 19 7.79 -26.15 8.05
C LYS A 19 8.27 -24.81 7.48
N PRO A 20 7.36 -23.96 6.95
CA PRO A 20 7.74 -22.62 6.53
C PRO A 20 8.37 -21.88 7.71
N GLN A 21 9.29 -20.97 7.40
CA GLN A 21 9.91 -20.07 8.36
C GLN A 21 8.79 -19.40 9.17
N SER A 22 8.95 -19.32 10.49
CA SER A 22 7.95 -18.75 11.41
C SER A 22 7.42 -17.43 10.86
N GLU A 23 6.10 -17.21 11.00
CA GLU A 23 5.45 -15.95 10.64
C GLU A 23 6.25 -14.79 11.25
N VAL A 24 6.71 -13.89 10.39
CA VAL A 24 7.35 -12.64 10.81
C VAL A 24 6.20 -11.68 11.10
N ASP A 25 6.23 -11.04 12.27
CA ASP A 25 5.23 -10.03 12.63
C ASP A 25 5.27 -8.90 11.60
N ASN A 26 4.10 -8.53 11.07
CA ASN A 26 3.98 -7.47 10.08
C ASN A 26 4.30 -6.11 10.71
N LEU A 27 5.27 -5.41 10.16
CA LEU A 27 5.65 -4.04 10.50
C LEU A 27 4.88 -3.04 9.63
N PRO A 28 4.62 -1.82 10.12
CA PRO A 28 4.06 -0.77 9.28
C PRO A 28 5.13 -0.30 8.27
N PRO A 29 4.76 -0.07 6.99
CA PRO A 29 5.69 0.44 6.00
C PRO A 29 6.01 1.92 6.25
N GLU A 30 7.20 2.34 5.80
CA GLU A 30 7.54 3.76 5.68
C GLU A 30 6.90 4.32 4.41
N THR A 31 6.04 5.34 4.55
CA THR A 31 5.28 5.92 3.44
C THR A 31 5.65 7.37 3.16
N THR A 32 5.76 7.72 1.88
CA THR A 32 6.02 9.08 1.40
C THR A 32 4.92 9.52 0.43
N ILE A 33 4.54 10.80 0.49
CA ILE A 33 3.64 11.43 -0.46
C ILE A 33 4.37 12.54 -1.22
N ALA A 34 4.14 12.63 -2.53
CA ALA A 34 4.71 13.62 -3.41
C ALA A 34 3.60 14.35 -4.18
N ILE A 35 3.79 15.65 -4.37
CA ILE A 35 2.89 16.50 -5.16
C ILE A 35 3.46 16.55 -6.57
N ASP A 36 2.66 16.20 -7.58
CA ASP A 36 3.06 16.26 -8.98
C ASP A 36 2.61 17.58 -9.62
N SER A 37 1.30 17.82 -9.68
CA SER A 37 0.76 19.03 -10.31
C SER A 37 -0.37 19.65 -9.50
N ILE A 38 -0.46 20.99 -9.58
CA ILE A 38 -1.55 21.79 -9.01
C ILE A 38 -2.22 22.54 -10.16
N GLN A 39 -3.41 22.13 -10.52
CA GLN A 39 -4.19 22.73 -11.61
C GLN A 39 -5.23 23.70 -11.04
N ARG A 40 -5.17 24.96 -11.48
CA ARG A 40 -6.09 26.04 -11.09
C ARG A 40 -6.58 26.74 -12.35
N THR A 41 -7.89 26.89 -12.51
CA THR A 41 -8.51 27.51 -13.70
C THR A 41 -9.59 28.54 -13.32
N GLY A 42 -9.70 29.64 -14.06
CA GLY A 42 -10.76 30.65 -13.90
C GLY A 42 -10.53 31.65 -12.76
N GLU A 43 -11.53 32.53 -12.52
CA GLU A 43 -11.48 33.54 -11.43
C GLU A 43 -11.61 32.92 -10.03
N LEU A 44 -12.21 31.73 -9.92
CA LEU A 44 -12.30 30.93 -8.69
C LEU A 44 -11.02 30.11 -8.47
N ARG A 45 -9.88 30.80 -8.34
CA ARG A 45 -8.57 30.17 -8.06
C ARG A 45 -8.55 29.37 -6.74
N LEU A 46 -9.60 29.49 -5.94
CA LEU A 46 -9.79 28.85 -4.65
C LEU A 46 -9.90 27.32 -4.73
N ASN A 47 -10.38 26.77 -5.86
CA ASN A 47 -10.37 25.32 -6.06
C ASN A 47 -9.07 24.89 -6.76
N ALA A 48 -8.39 23.91 -6.18
CA ALA A 48 -7.17 23.34 -6.73
C ALA A 48 -7.34 21.83 -6.92
N ASN A 49 -7.16 21.35 -8.15
CA ASN A 49 -6.99 19.93 -8.41
C ASN A 49 -5.51 19.60 -8.25
N VAL A 50 -5.20 18.75 -7.28
CA VAL A 50 -3.83 18.36 -6.97
C VAL A 50 -3.66 16.89 -7.26
N HIS A 51 -2.73 16.56 -8.16
CA HIS A 51 -2.33 15.19 -8.40
C HIS A 51 -1.27 14.79 -7.38
N LEU A 52 -1.62 13.83 -6.53
CA LEU A 52 -0.73 13.29 -5.50
C LEU A 52 -0.32 11.87 -5.89
N HIS A 53 0.95 11.58 -5.65
CA HIS A 53 1.52 10.25 -5.74
C HIS A 53 1.98 9.84 -4.34
N TRP A 54 1.83 8.57 -4.01
CA TRP A 54 2.35 8.00 -2.77
C TRP A 54 3.01 6.67 -3.04
N TYR A 55 4.04 6.39 -2.26
CA TYR A 55 4.81 5.17 -2.33
C TYR A 55 5.33 4.84 -0.93
N GLY A 56 5.77 3.60 -0.74
CA GLY A 56 6.39 3.22 0.51
C GLY A 56 7.40 2.11 0.34
N SER A 57 8.13 1.85 1.41
CA SER A 57 9.03 0.72 1.53
C SER A 57 8.65 -0.06 2.77
N ASP A 58 8.51 -1.37 2.62
CA ASP A 58 8.34 -2.28 3.74
C ASP A 58 9.67 -2.98 4.04
N ALA A 59 9.99 -3.12 5.32
CA ALA A 59 11.22 -3.76 5.77
C ALA A 59 11.10 -5.29 5.80
N ASP A 60 9.89 -5.82 5.93
CA ASP A 60 9.62 -7.25 6.07
C ASP A 60 8.98 -7.90 4.84
N GLY A 61 8.66 -7.11 3.80
CA GLY A 61 8.03 -7.65 2.61
C GLY A 61 7.61 -6.60 1.59
N PHE A 62 6.32 -6.58 1.31
CA PHE A 62 5.70 -5.72 0.31
C PHE A 62 4.43 -5.09 0.87
N ILE A 63 4.07 -3.93 0.33
CA ILE A 63 2.87 -3.21 0.72
C ILE A 63 1.66 -3.86 0.06
N ASP A 64 0.68 -4.28 0.87
CA ASP A 64 -0.58 -4.84 0.39
C ASP A 64 -1.56 -3.73 -0.04
N TYR A 65 -1.71 -2.67 0.78
CA TYR A 65 -2.57 -1.54 0.49
C TYR A 65 -2.14 -0.27 1.26
N PHE A 66 -2.71 0.87 0.86
CA PHE A 66 -2.59 2.16 1.51
C PHE A 66 -3.90 2.59 2.15
N LYS A 67 -3.80 3.32 3.25
CA LYS A 67 -4.92 4.01 3.90
C LYS A 67 -4.82 5.51 3.60
N VAL A 68 -5.88 6.05 3.01
CA VAL A 68 -5.97 7.47 2.64
C VAL A 68 -7.09 8.10 3.44
N LYS A 69 -6.79 9.21 4.10
CA LYS A 69 -7.76 10.01 4.84
C LYS A 69 -7.52 11.49 4.58
N VAL A 70 -8.60 12.21 4.30
CA VAL A 70 -8.57 13.67 4.12
C VAL A 70 -9.19 14.32 5.36
N ASN A 71 -8.42 15.15 6.05
CA ASN A 71 -8.82 15.82 7.30
C ASN A 71 -9.40 14.81 8.32
N GLU A 72 -10.57 15.11 8.87
CA GLU A 72 -11.28 14.26 9.84
C GLU A 72 -12.26 13.28 9.17
N GLY A 73 -12.17 13.11 7.86
CA GLY A 73 -13.08 12.26 7.08
C GLY A 73 -12.90 10.75 7.30
N VAL A 74 -13.62 9.98 6.48
CA VAL A 74 -13.53 8.52 6.45
C VAL A 74 -12.19 8.09 5.87
N GLU A 75 -11.56 7.11 6.52
CA GLU A 75 -10.38 6.43 6.00
C GLU A 75 -10.78 5.45 4.89
N LEU A 76 -10.10 5.52 3.74
CA LEU A 76 -10.31 4.67 2.59
C LEU A 76 -9.10 3.78 2.36
N GLU A 77 -9.32 2.52 2.03
CA GLU A 77 -8.27 1.58 1.66
C GLU A 77 -8.15 1.51 0.13
N THR A 78 -6.92 1.50 -0.39
CA THR A 78 -6.64 1.46 -1.83
C THR A 78 -5.31 0.79 -2.13
N THR A 79 -5.22 0.11 -3.27
CA THR A 79 -3.95 -0.39 -3.81
C THR A 79 -3.37 0.57 -4.86
N SER A 80 -4.07 1.67 -5.19
CA SER A 80 -3.54 2.71 -6.07
C SER A 80 -2.37 3.42 -5.40
N THR A 81 -1.46 3.96 -6.20
CA THR A 81 -0.31 4.79 -5.76
C THR A 81 -0.48 6.26 -6.10
N ASP A 82 -1.59 6.64 -6.73
CA ASP A 82 -1.87 8.02 -7.07
C ASP A 82 -3.37 8.31 -7.15
N SER A 83 -3.71 9.59 -7.01
CA SER A 83 -5.06 10.12 -7.21
C SER A 83 -5.04 11.64 -7.34
N VAL A 84 -6.12 12.18 -7.94
CA VAL A 84 -6.37 13.62 -8.00
C VAL A 84 -7.36 14.01 -6.92
N PHE A 85 -6.97 14.97 -6.07
CA PHE A 85 -7.81 15.52 -5.02
C PHE A 85 -8.22 16.95 -5.37
N THR A 86 -9.50 17.26 -5.20
CA THR A 86 -10.00 18.62 -5.30
C THR A 86 -10.03 19.24 -3.90
N PHE A 87 -9.16 20.23 -3.68
CA PHE A 87 -9.18 21.04 -2.48
C PHE A 87 -10.02 22.28 -2.73
N VAL A 88 -11.03 22.49 -1.89
CA VAL A 88 -11.85 23.69 -1.87
C VAL A 88 -11.30 24.61 -0.79
N ILE A 89 -10.88 25.81 -1.17
CA ILE A 89 -10.49 26.86 -0.24
C ILE A 89 -11.67 27.82 -0.12
N ASP A 90 -12.18 28.04 1.08
CA ASP A 90 -13.24 29.03 1.27
C ASP A 90 -12.69 30.46 1.08
N ALA A 91 -13.50 31.34 0.50
CA ALA A 91 -13.12 32.74 0.27
C ALA A 91 -12.81 33.45 1.60
N GLY A 92 -11.71 34.19 1.67
CA GLY A 92 -11.26 34.89 2.88
C GLY A 92 -10.30 34.09 3.77
N LEU A 93 -9.94 32.86 3.38
CA LEU A 93 -8.81 32.11 3.95
C LEU A 93 -7.50 32.30 3.15
N ASP A 94 -7.56 33.07 2.06
CA ASP A 94 -6.39 33.50 1.31
C ASP A 94 -5.70 34.63 2.07
N SER A 95 -4.57 34.29 2.70
CA SER A 95 -3.57 35.15 3.35
C SER A 95 -3.75 35.53 4.83
N SER A 96 -2.88 34.92 5.64
CA SER A 96 -2.15 35.56 6.74
C SER A 96 -0.66 35.37 6.51
#